data_AF-A0A0F4GPR9-F1
#
_entry.id   AF-A0A0F4GPR9-F1
#
_cell.length_a   1.000
_cell.length_b   1.000
_cell.length_c   1.000
_cell.angle_alpha   90.00
_cell.angle_beta   90.00
_cell.angle_gamma   90.00
#
_symmetry.space_group_name_H-M   'P 1'
#
loop_
_entity.id
_entity.type
_entity.pdbx_description
1 polymer ?
#
loop_
_entity_poly.entity_id
_entity_poly.type
_entity_poly.pdbx_seq_one_letter_code
_entity_poly.pdbx_strand_id
1 'polypeptide(L)'
;MDDGLLLPFGADRSDFVVPNPSFFESPWWTMPEDADPRTGWDNAEILATPFAASNDLYGKIHSHVQSWLKKFHRQVHSRNIDLHFTCLAPKGLADHLVGSEAFARIDATTYADSHLQSGQSIDTLLGLFTPLLQAPHINPDATLLTLHREGVASMVKENRLPQTQKLTEMMHTMLLSRPVPRDDMSDSSSAYDVRFVLSKEGIKHVRDVDAWFAEYMKEHRFVDAAKKVGMAMRESHTIVEKWPTKLKRDIMDMYAAQEEYQALRASGLRGDERYIEWKRTAWPTEEGS
;
A
#
# COMPACT_ATOMS: atom_id res chain seq x y z
N MET A 1 -24.72 6.03 -0.74
CA MET A 1 -24.38 5.64 -2.13
C MET A 1 -25.32 4.49 -2.43
N ASP A 2 -26.47 4.81 -3.01
CA ASP A 2 -27.64 3.93 -2.89
C ASP A 2 -27.78 3.03 -4.14
N ASP A 3 -26.96 3.29 -5.15
CA ASP A 3 -26.94 2.67 -6.48
C ASP A 3 -25.55 2.14 -6.88
N GLY A 4 -24.49 2.49 -6.12
CA GLY A 4 -23.11 2.07 -6.38
C GLY A 4 -22.41 2.87 -7.49
N LEU A 5 -22.88 4.10 -7.77
CA LEU A 5 -22.32 4.96 -8.81
C LEU A 5 -21.31 5.98 -8.27
N LEU A 6 -20.21 6.13 -9.00
CA LEU A 6 -19.26 7.24 -8.83
C LEU A 6 -19.48 8.26 -9.94
N LEU A 7 -20.14 9.38 -9.62
CA LEU A 7 -20.49 10.42 -10.59
C LEU A 7 -20.15 11.83 -10.07
N PRO A 8 -19.95 12.80 -10.97
CA PRO A 8 -19.88 14.21 -10.60
C PRO A 8 -21.13 14.70 -9.85
N PHE A 9 -20.96 15.75 -9.06
CA PHE A 9 -22.07 16.41 -8.39
C PHE A 9 -23.06 16.98 -9.41
N GLY A 10 -24.35 16.70 -9.21
CA GLY A 10 -25.42 17.14 -10.12
C GLY A 10 -25.53 16.36 -11.44
N ALA A 11 -24.77 15.27 -11.61
CA ALA A 11 -24.97 14.37 -12.74
C ALA A 11 -26.36 13.73 -12.71
N ASP A 12 -27.00 13.61 -13.87
CA ASP A 12 -28.28 12.90 -14.00
C ASP A 12 -28.08 11.41 -13.68
N ARG A 13 -29.06 10.84 -12.98
CA ARG A 13 -29.09 9.45 -12.55
C ARG A 13 -30.31 8.70 -13.07
N SER A 14 -31.17 9.37 -13.86
CA SER A 14 -32.44 8.83 -14.35
C SER A 14 -32.29 7.51 -15.11
N ASP A 15 -31.19 7.33 -15.85
CA ASP A 15 -30.89 6.11 -16.61
C ASP A 15 -30.44 4.92 -15.74
N PHE A 16 -30.04 5.15 -14.48
CA PHE A 16 -29.51 4.12 -13.60
C PHE A 16 -30.59 3.59 -12.65
N VAL A 17 -31.44 2.71 -13.18
CA VAL A 17 -32.57 2.12 -12.45
C VAL A 17 -32.24 0.79 -11.77
N VAL A 18 -31.06 0.22 -12.06
CA VAL A 18 -30.59 -1.04 -11.47
C VAL A 18 -29.30 -0.77 -10.69
N PRO A 19 -29.26 -1.05 -9.37
CA PRO A 19 -28.04 -0.93 -8.57
C PRO A 19 -26.92 -1.82 -9.13
N ASN A 20 -25.67 -1.40 -8.95
CA ASN A 20 -24.52 -2.16 -9.43
C ASN A 20 -24.47 -3.57 -8.82
N PRO A 21 -24.63 -4.65 -9.61
CA PRO A 21 -24.74 -6.01 -9.08
C PRO A 21 -23.49 -6.42 -8.27
N SER A 22 -22.30 -5.93 -8.63
CA SER A 22 -21.07 -6.22 -7.88
C SER A 22 -21.10 -5.75 -6.42
N PHE A 23 -21.92 -4.74 -6.08
CA PHE A 23 -22.06 -4.25 -4.72
C PHE A 23 -23.32 -4.77 -4.00
N PHE A 24 -24.38 -5.08 -4.76
CA PHE A 24 -25.72 -5.34 -4.23
C PHE A 24 -26.26 -6.76 -4.49
N GLU A 25 -25.45 -7.68 -5.02
CA GLU A 25 -25.83 -9.10 -5.19
C GLU A 25 -26.02 -9.85 -3.86
N SER A 26 -25.44 -9.36 -2.78
CA SER A 26 -25.46 -9.98 -1.46
C SER A 26 -26.52 -9.35 -0.54
N PRO A 27 -27.19 -10.13 0.34
CA PRO A 27 -28.10 -9.56 1.34
C PRO A 27 -27.38 -8.81 2.47
N TRP A 28 -26.04 -8.80 2.50
CA TRP A 28 -25.24 -8.00 3.44
C TRP A 28 -24.42 -6.94 2.71
N TRP A 29 -24.20 -5.81 3.40
CA TRP A 29 -23.34 -4.73 2.92
C TRP A 29 -21.89 -5.23 2.81
N THR A 30 -21.31 -5.19 1.60
CA THR A 30 -19.99 -5.76 1.29
C THR A 30 -18.84 -4.79 1.53
N MET A 31 -19.14 -3.51 1.69
CA MET A 31 -18.17 -2.43 1.92
C MET A 31 -18.16 -2.02 3.39
N PRO A 32 -17.04 -1.51 3.94
CA PRO A 32 -17.06 -0.85 5.23
C PRO A 32 -17.98 0.39 5.26
N GLU A 33 -18.47 0.79 6.44
CA GLU A 33 -19.30 1.99 6.61
C GLU A 33 -18.55 3.29 6.25
N ASP A 34 -17.22 3.28 6.37
CA ASP A 34 -16.31 4.38 6.07
C ASP A 34 -15.66 4.29 4.68
N ALA A 35 -16.19 3.43 3.80
CA ALA A 35 -15.68 3.28 2.45
C ALA A 35 -15.85 4.56 1.63
N ASP A 36 -14.73 5.16 1.22
CA ASP A 36 -14.67 6.35 0.37
C ASP A 36 -13.97 5.98 -0.95
N PRO A 37 -14.53 6.34 -2.13
CA PRO A 37 -13.95 6.03 -3.43
C PRO A 37 -12.61 6.74 -3.69
N ARG A 38 -12.25 7.74 -2.88
CA ARG A 38 -10.93 8.39 -2.89
C ARG A 38 -9.87 7.53 -2.19
N THR A 39 -10.28 6.59 -1.34
CA THR A 39 -9.36 5.75 -0.59
C THR A 39 -8.49 4.93 -1.52
N GLY A 40 -7.17 4.97 -1.29
CA GLY A 40 -6.18 4.22 -2.08
C GLY A 40 -5.64 4.96 -3.30
N TRP A 41 -6.11 6.19 -3.56
CA TRP A 41 -5.59 7.06 -4.62
C TRP A 41 -4.73 8.19 -4.04
N ASP A 42 -3.81 8.72 -4.85
CA ASP A 42 -3.08 9.93 -4.48
C ASP A 42 -4.01 11.15 -4.55
N ASN A 43 -4.27 11.75 -3.39
CA ASN A 43 -5.09 12.95 -3.29
C ASN A 43 -4.54 14.13 -4.07
N ALA A 44 -3.21 14.27 -4.18
CA ALA A 44 -2.62 15.34 -4.97
C ALA A 44 -2.99 15.19 -6.45
N GLU A 45 -2.97 13.97 -6.98
CA GLU A 45 -3.38 13.68 -8.36
C GLU A 45 -4.88 13.92 -8.58
N ILE A 46 -5.73 13.54 -7.63
CA ILE A 46 -7.17 13.82 -7.69
C ILE A 46 -7.41 15.33 -7.69
N LEU A 47 -6.80 16.06 -6.75
CA LEU A 47 -6.98 17.50 -6.62
C LEU A 47 -6.49 18.26 -7.85
N ALA A 48 -5.39 17.79 -8.46
CA ALA A 48 -4.82 18.34 -9.69
C ALA A 48 -5.61 17.97 -10.96
N THR A 49 -6.54 17.00 -10.90
CA THR A 49 -7.32 16.57 -12.06
C THR A 49 -8.21 17.73 -12.55
N PRO A 50 -8.05 18.17 -13.82
CA PRO A 50 -8.88 19.23 -14.37
C PRO A 50 -10.34 18.81 -14.42
N PHE A 51 -11.21 19.63 -13.82
CA PHE A 51 -12.65 19.42 -13.83
C PHE A 51 -13.38 20.77 -13.76
N ALA A 52 -14.55 20.86 -14.40
CA ALA A 52 -15.28 22.13 -14.54
C ALA A 52 -15.68 22.73 -13.19
N ALA A 53 -16.08 21.89 -12.23
CA ALA A 53 -16.31 22.27 -10.85
C ALA A 53 -15.06 21.95 -10.01
N SER A 54 -14.25 22.97 -9.71
CA SER A 54 -12.95 22.80 -9.02
C SER A 54 -13.05 22.16 -7.63
N ASN A 55 -14.20 22.33 -6.95
CA ASN A 55 -14.47 21.78 -5.62
C ASN A 55 -15.26 20.46 -5.66
N ASP A 56 -15.63 19.97 -6.84
CA ASP A 56 -16.30 18.67 -6.98
C ASP A 56 -15.26 17.55 -6.95
N LEU A 57 -14.92 17.11 -5.73
CA LEU A 57 -13.97 16.02 -5.51
C LEU A 57 -14.43 14.70 -6.15
N TYR A 58 -15.73 14.41 -6.14
CA TYR A 58 -16.30 13.20 -6.73
C TYR A 58 -16.26 13.24 -8.26
N GLY A 59 -16.52 14.40 -8.85
CA GLY A 59 -16.33 14.63 -10.28
C GLY A 59 -14.87 14.50 -10.72
N LYS A 60 -13.93 15.02 -9.91
CA LYS A 60 -12.49 14.87 -10.13
C LYS A 60 -12.04 13.41 -10.10
N ILE A 61 -12.38 12.63 -9.06
CA ILE A 61 -12.01 11.21 -9.01
C ILE A 61 -12.69 10.41 -10.13
N HIS A 62 -13.95 10.69 -10.46
CA HIS A 62 -14.63 10.07 -11.60
C HIS A 62 -13.85 10.32 -12.91
N SER A 63 -13.50 11.57 -13.19
CA SER A 63 -12.71 11.95 -14.37
C SER A 63 -11.34 11.29 -14.37
N HIS A 64 -10.66 11.27 -13.22
CA HIS A 64 -9.35 10.66 -13.04
C HIS A 64 -9.37 9.16 -13.36
N VAL A 65 -10.27 8.41 -12.71
CA VAL A 65 -10.43 6.96 -12.93
C VAL A 65 -10.84 6.66 -14.37
N GLN A 66 -11.78 7.41 -14.94
CA GLN A 66 -12.19 7.22 -16.33
C GLN A 66 -11.02 7.45 -17.30
N SER A 67 -10.14 8.42 -17.01
CA SER A 67 -8.94 8.67 -17.81
C SER A 67 -7.96 7.48 -17.77
N TRP A 68 -7.78 6.87 -16.60
CA TRP A 68 -6.96 5.67 -16.41
C TRP A 68 -7.56 4.47 -17.13
N LEU A 69 -8.86 4.21 -17.00
CA LEU A 69 -9.54 3.13 -17.70
C LEU A 69 -9.45 3.29 -19.23
N LYS A 70 -9.60 4.51 -19.75
CA LYS A 70 -9.40 4.81 -21.18
C LYS A 70 -7.96 4.57 -21.63
N LYS A 71 -6.96 4.91 -20.80
CA LYS A 71 -5.54 4.61 -21.09
C LYS A 71 -5.31 3.10 -21.09
N PHE A 72 -5.80 2.39 -20.08
CA PHE A 72 -5.70 0.93 -19.96
C PHE A 72 -6.33 0.23 -21.18
N HIS A 73 -7.57 0.58 -21.51
CA HIS A 73 -8.28 0.04 -22.68
C HIS A 73 -7.48 0.23 -23.98
N ARG A 74 -6.91 1.42 -24.19
CA ARG A 74 -6.04 1.68 -25.36
C ARG A 74 -4.80 0.80 -25.36
N GLN A 75 -4.14 0.61 -24.21
CA GLN A 75 -2.95 -0.25 -24.10
C GLN A 75 -3.28 -1.70 -24.39
N VAL A 76 -4.39 -2.21 -23.84
CA VAL A 76 -4.86 -3.59 -24.10
C VAL A 76 -5.20 -3.78 -25.58
N HIS A 77 -5.85 -2.80 -26.20
CA HIS A 77 -6.19 -2.88 -27.63
C HIS A 77 -4.95 -2.79 -28.55
N SER A 78 -3.94 -2.00 -28.18
CA SER A 78 -2.76 -1.77 -29.03
C SER A 78 -1.66 -2.83 -28.91
N ARG A 79 -1.74 -3.71 -27.90
CA ARG A 79 -0.69 -4.68 -27.60
C ARG A 79 -1.23 -6.09 -27.76
N ASN A 80 -0.34 -7.02 -28.09
CA ASN A 80 -0.68 -8.44 -27.99
C ASN A 80 -0.60 -8.86 -26.52
N ILE A 81 -1.76 -9.00 -25.87
CA ILE A 81 -1.86 -9.36 -24.45
C ILE A 81 -2.75 -10.59 -24.33
N ASP A 82 -2.19 -11.67 -23.78
CA ASP A 82 -2.93 -12.85 -23.37
C ASP A 82 -3.19 -12.79 -21.87
N LEU A 83 -4.46 -12.98 -21.48
CA LEU A 83 -4.90 -12.97 -20.09
C LEU A 83 -5.32 -14.38 -19.68
N HIS A 84 -4.63 -14.92 -18.67
CA HIS A 84 -4.92 -16.23 -18.12
C HIS A 84 -5.47 -16.09 -16.71
N PHE A 85 -6.67 -16.63 -16.49
CA PHE A 85 -7.32 -16.67 -15.17
C PHE A 85 -7.29 -18.09 -14.64
N THR A 86 -6.91 -18.23 -13.37
CA THR A 86 -6.91 -19.52 -12.68
C THR A 86 -7.61 -19.38 -11.33
N CYS A 87 -8.15 -20.49 -10.83
CA CYS A 87 -8.77 -20.56 -9.50
C CYS A 87 -7.93 -21.50 -8.61
N LEU A 88 -6.65 -21.17 -8.45
CA LEU A 88 -5.70 -21.96 -7.66
C LEU A 88 -5.13 -21.10 -6.53
N ALA A 89 -4.93 -21.73 -5.36
CA ALA A 89 -4.13 -21.13 -4.30
C ALA A 89 -2.68 -20.93 -4.79
N PRO A 90 -1.90 -19.98 -4.23
CA PRO A 90 -0.55 -19.67 -4.71
C PRO A 90 0.37 -20.88 -4.84
N LYS A 91 0.32 -21.84 -3.90
CA LYS A 91 1.07 -23.08 -3.99
C LYS A 91 0.64 -23.95 -5.18
N GLY A 92 -0.66 -24.17 -5.34
CA GLY A 92 -1.19 -24.95 -6.47
C GLY A 92 -0.90 -24.29 -7.82
N LEU A 93 -0.93 -22.96 -7.87
CA LEU A 93 -0.53 -22.19 -9.06
C LEU A 93 0.96 -22.37 -9.35
N ALA A 94 1.82 -22.29 -8.34
CA ALA A 94 3.24 -22.53 -8.51
C ALA A 94 3.51 -23.94 -9.02
N ASP A 95 2.92 -24.96 -8.39
CA ASP A 95 3.07 -26.37 -8.80
C ASP A 95 2.61 -26.59 -10.26
N HIS A 96 1.61 -25.84 -10.73
CA HIS A 96 1.11 -25.92 -12.11
C HIS A 96 2.03 -25.25 -13.15
N LEU A 97 2.78 -24.22 -12.75
CA LEU A 97 3.60 -23.38 -13.65
C LEU A 97 5.10 -23.74 -13.62
N VAL A 98 5.55 -24.45 -12.59
CA VAL A 98 6.98 -24.79 -12.45
C VAL A 98 7.43 -25.62 -13.65
N GLY A 99 8.51 -25.15 -14.29
CA GLY A 99 9.15 -25.83 -15.43
C GLY A 99 8.54 -25.51 -16.80
N SER A 100 7.35 -24.91 -16.84
CA SER A 100 6.73 -24.44 -18.09
C SER A 100 6.91 -22.93 -18.31
N GLU A 101 6.84 -22.15 -17.23
CA GLU A 101 6.81 -20.68 -17.32
C GLU A 101 7.87 -20.02 -16.42
N ALA A 102 8.37 -18.86 -16.85
CA ALA A 102 9.26 -18.01 -16.06
C ALA A 102 8.92 -16.53 -16.27
N PHE A 103 8.62 -15.84 -15.18
CA PHE A 103 8.12 -14.46 -15.19
C PHE A 103 9.24 -13.45 -14.95
N ALA A 104 9.16 -12.33 -15.69
CA ALA A 104 9.98 -11.15 -15.43
C ALA A 104 9.53 -10.39 -14.18
N ARG A 105 8.25 -10.52 -13.81
CA ARG A 105 7.69 -9.88 -12.62
C ARG A 105 6.59 -10.73 -12.02
N ILE A 106 6.62 -10.86 -10.70
CA ILE A 106 5.56 -11.49 -9.92
C ILE A 106 5.12 -10.47 -8.86
N ASP A 107 3.81 -10.21 -8.79
CA ASP A 107 3.22 -9.35 -7.76
C ASP A 107 2.47 -10.24 -6.75
N ALA A 108 2.98 -10.32 -5.53
CA ALA A 108 2.42 -11.11 -4.43
C ALA A 108 1.98 -10.22 -3.26
N THR A 109 1.67 -8.94 -3.55
CA THR A 109 1.43 -7.90 -2.53
C THR A 109 0.24 -8.21 -1.63
N THR A 110 -0.86 -8.76 -2.15
CA THR A 110 -2.04 -9.13 -1.34
C THR A 110 -1.83 -10.39 -0.52
N TYR A 111 -0.94 -11.29 -0.95
CA TYR A 111 -0.69 -12.56 -0.28
C TYR A 111 0.33 -12.44 0.85
N ALA A 112 1.36 -11.61 0.70
CA ALA A 112 2.51 -11.58 1.61
C ALA A 112 2.17 -11.29 3.08
N ASP A 113 1.34 -10.28 3.35
CA ASP A 113 0.89 -9.98 4.72
C ASP A 113 0.09 -11.15 5.31
N SER A 114 -0.91 -11.65 4.58
CA SER A 114 -1.76 -12.75 5.06
C SER A 114 -0.96 -14.02 5.35
N HIS A 115 0.08 -14.27 4.55
CA HIS A 115 0.96 -15.41 4.71
C HIS A 115 1.76 -15.33 6.02
N LEU A 116 2.42 -14.19 6.29
CA LEU A 116 3.16 -14.01 7.54
C LEU A 116 2.25 -14.00 8.77
N GLN A 117 1.05 -13.41 8.67
CA GLN A 117 0.06 -13.43 9.75
C GLN A 117 -0.46 -14.83 10.10
N SER A 118 -0.46 -15.74 9.12
CA SER A 118 -0.80 -17.15 9.36
C SER A 118 0.30 -17.94 10.10
N GLY A 119 1.39 -17.28 10.50
CA GLY A 119 2.53 -17.88 11.19
C GLY A 119 3.52 -18.57 10.25
N GLN A 120 3.35 -18.44 8.94
CA GLN A 120 4.29 -18.97 7.95
C GLN A 120 5.50 -18.03 7.81
N SER A 121 6.64 -18.61 7.46
CA SER A 121 7.91 -17.87 7.37
C SER A 121 8.14 -17.32 5.96
N ILE A 122 8.87 -16.20 5.87
CA ILE A 122 9.11 -15.51 4.59
C ILE A 122 9.86 -16.40 3.57
N ASP A 123 10.71 -17.32 4.00
CA ASP A 123 11.36 -18.29 3.10
C ASP A 123 10.36 -19.24 2.44
N THR A 124 9.26 -19.59 3.11
CA THR A 124 8.22 -20.42 2.46
C THR A 124 7.49 -19.64 1.38
N LEU A 125 7.15 -18.37 1.59
CA LEU A 125 6.59 -17.51 0.55
C LEU A 125 7.55 -17.35 -0.63
N LEU A 126 8.80 -16.96 -0.33
CA LEU A 126 9.80 -16.73 -1.37
C LEU A 126 10.09 -18.02 -2.15
N GLY A 127 10.21 -19.15 -1.47
CA GLY A 127 10.44 -20.46 -2.09
C GLY A 127 9.35 -20.89 -3.06
N LEU A 128 8.09 -20.48 -2.85
CA LEU A 128 7.00 -20.74 -3.81
C LEU A 128 7.22 -20.05 -5.16
N PHE A 129 7.69 -18.80 -5.14
CA PHE A 129 7.78 -17.97 -6.34
C PHE A 129 9.17 -17.93 -6.97
N THR A 130 10.22 -18.30 -6.22
CA THR A 130 11.61 -18.28 -6.70
C THR A 130 11.80 -19.11 -7.99
N PRO A 131 11.25 -20.33 -8.11
CA PRO A 131 11.39 -21.13 -9.34
C PRO A 131 10.68 -20.51 -10.55
N LEU A 132 9.61 -19.75 -10.31
CA LEU A 132 8.82 -19.09 -11.35
C LEU A 132 9.44 -17.76 -11.80
N LEU A 133 10.44 -17.25 -11.09
CA LEU A 133 11.10 -16.01 -11.44
C LEU A 133 12.25 -16.29 -12.43
N GLN A 134 12.30 -15.51 -13.51
CA GLN A 134 13.36 -15.61 -14.51
C GLN A 134 14.75 -15.58 -13.85
N ALA A 135 15.65 -16.44 -14.36
CA ALA A 135 16.99 -16.55 -13.82
C ALA A 135 17.80 -15.26 -14.07
N PRO A 136 18.76 -14.90 -13.20
CA PRO A 136 19.50 -13.64 -13.33
C PRO A 136 20.27 -13.48 -14.65
N HIS A 137 20.70 -14.59 -15.27
CA HIS A 137 21.40 -14.58 -16.55
C HIS A 137 20.46 -14.35 -17.75
N ILE A 138 19.15 -14.57 -17.58
CA ILE A 138 18.11 -14.29 -18.59
C ILE A 138 17.60 -12.87 -18.41
N ASN A 139 17.28 -12.49 -17.17
CA ASN A 139 16.75 -11.18 -16.83
C ASN A 139 17.24 -10.75 -15.44
N PRO A 140 18.24 -9.86 -15.34
CA PRO A 140 18.75 -9.38 -14.05
C PRO A 140 17.75 -8.48 -13.31
N ASP A 141 16.74 -7.98 -14.01
CA ASP A 141 15.68 -7.12 -13.48
C ASP A 141 14.44 -7.91 -13.06
N ALA A 142 14.47 -9.24 -13.19
CA ALA A 142 13.39 -10.09 -12.72
C ALA A 142 13.12 -9.84 -11.23
N THR A 143 11.86 -9.55 -10.90
CA THR A 143 11.49 -9.06 -9.56
C THR A 143 10.21 -9.68 -9.03
N LEU A 144 10.26 -10.18 -7.80
CA LEU A 144 9.08 -10.51 -6.99
C LEU A 144 8.79 -9.32 -6.08
N LEU A 145 7.56 -8.82 -6.11
CA LEU A 145 7.12 -7.70 -5.28
C LEU A 145 6.23 -8.20 -4.13
N THR A 146 6.58 -7.83 -2.90
CA THR A 146 5.73 -8.04 -1.72
C THR A 146 5.38 -6.72 -1.07
N LEU A 147 4.24 -6.68 -0.37
CA LEU A 147 3.78 -5.54 0.41
C LEU A 147 3.52 -6.00 1.84
N HIS A 148 4.03 -5.21 2.78
CA HIS A 148 3.89 -5.45 4.21
C HIS A 148 3.24 -4.23 4.89
N ARG A 149 1.92 -4.27 5.07
CA ARG A 149 1.11 -3.21 5.70
C ARG A 149 1.03 -3.36 7.21
N GLU A 150 1.20 -4.58 7.71
CA GLU A 150 0.99 -4.91 9.12
C GLU A 150 2.30 -5.02 9.90
N GLY A 151 3.45 -4.95 9.22
CA GLY A 151 4.77 -5.10 9.82
C GLY A 151 5.13 -3.99 10.82
N VAL A 152 4.82 -2.72 10.53
CA VAL A 152 5.06 -1.62 11.48
C VAL A 152 4.09 -1.72 12.66
N ALA A 153 2.80 -1.96 12.39
CA ALA A 153 1.77 -2.02 13.41
C ALA A 153 2.00 -3.15 14.43
N SER A 154 2.46 -4.32 13.99
CA SER A 154 2.79 -5.46 14.86
C SER A 154 3.93 -5.11 15.83
N MET A 155 5.02 -4.52 15.33
CA MET A 155 6.17 -4.16 16.17
C MET A 155 5.86 -3.06 17.17
N VAL A 156 4.98 -2.11 16.82
CA VAL A 156 4.51 -1.08 17.75
C VAL A 156 3.69 -1.69 18.88
N LYS A 157 2.80 -2.64 18.57
CA LYS A 157 1.98 -3.38 19.54
C LYS A 157 2.85 -4.18 20.51
N GLU A 158 3.92 -4.77 20.02
CA GLU A 158 4.92 -5.50 20.81
C GLU A 158 5.89 -4.61 21.59
N ASN A 159 5.81 -3.29 21.41
CA ASN A 159 6.65 -2.31 22.11
C ASN A 159 8.16 -2.53 21.89
N ARG A 160 8.56 -2.81 20.65
CA ARG A 160 9.94 -3.19 20.28
C ARG A 160 10.96 -2.04 20.26
N LEU A 161 10.52 -0.78 20.13
CA LEU A 161 11.40 0.39 20.22
C LEU A 161 11.27 1.13 21.57
N PRO A 162 12.31 1.89 21.99
CA PRO A 162 12.31 2.65 23.24
C PRO A 162 11.16 3.65 23.37
N GLN A 163 10.76 3.93 24.61
CA GLN A 163 9.70 4.90 24.93
C GLN A 163 10.01 6.31 24.40
N THR A 164 11.28 6.69 24.33
CA THR A 164 11.71 7.99 23.77
C THR A 164 11.29 8.15 22.32
N GLN A 165 11.40 7.09 21.50
CA GLN A 165 10.97 7.10 20.11
C GLN A 165 9.46 7.40 20.01
N LYS A 166 8.66 6.70 20.81
CA LYS A 166 7.19 6.88 20.83
C LYS A 166 6.78 8.28 21.27
N LEU A 167 7.50 8.86 22.23
CA LEU A 167 7.27 10.23 22.69
C LEU A 167 7.57 11.24 21.56
N THR A 168 8.67 11.06 20.83
CA THR A 168 8.99 11.90 19.67
C THR A 168 7.91 11.84 18.59
N GLU A 169 7.47 10.63 18.22
CA GLU A 169 6.40 10.43 17.23
C GLU A 169 5.09 11.10 17.68
N MET A 170 4.74 10.98 18.97
CA MET A 170 3.58 11.64 19.56
C MET A 170 3.69 13.16 19.49
N MET A 171 4.85 13.73 19.84
CA MET A 171 5.09 15.17 19.76
C MET A 171 4.95 15.69 18.33
N HIS A 172 5.55 14.99 17.36
CA HIS A 172 5.44 15.35 15.94
C HIS A 172 4.00 15.34 15.46
N THR A 173 3.23 14.30 15.78
CA THR A 173 1.84 14.21 15.32
C THR A 173 0.96 15.27 15.97
N MET A 174 1.21 15.63 17.24
CA MET A 174 0.52 16.75 17.90
C MET A 174 0.83 18.09 17.24
N LEU A 175 2.08 18.30 16.81
CA LEU A 175 2.48 19.53 16.09
C LEU A 175 1.77 19.64 14.74
N LEU A 176 1.71 18.56 13.96
CA LEU A 176 1.08 18.54 12.62
C LEU A 176 -0.45 18.53 12.67
N SER A 177 -1.06 18.09 13.79
CA SER A 177 -2.52 18.05 13.96
C SER A 177 -3.15 19.39 14.36
N ARG A 178 -2.36 20.45 14.59
CA ARG A 178 -2.89 21.75 15.01
C ARG A 178 -3.66 22.44 13.87
N PRO A 179 -4.85 23.00 14.12
CA PRO A 179 -5.57 23.77 13.09
C PRO A 179 -4.76 25.00 12.64
N VAL A 180 -5.01 25.42 11.40
CA VAL A 180 -4.48 26.67 10.81
C VAL A 180 -5.68 27.61 10.54
N PRO A 181 -5.66 28.88 10.99
CA PRO A 181 -4.62 29.55 11.77
C PRO A 181 -4.48 28.97 13.20
N ARG A 182 -3.27 29.04 13.76
CA ARG A 182 -2.91 28.45 15.06
C ARG A 182 -3.45 29.24 16.27
N ASP A 183 -4.51 30.00 16.09
CA ASP A 183 -5.03 30.96 17.06
C ASP A 183 -5.71 30.26 18.25
N ASP A 184 -6.09 28.99 18.09
CA ASP A 184 -6.57 28.15 19.17
C ASP A 184 -5.40 27.64 20.04
N MET A 185 -5.09 28.43 21.06
CA MET A 185 -4.12 28.13 22.12
C MET A 185 -4.75 27.36 23.30
N SER A 186 -5.99 26.85 23.17
CA SER A 186 -6.63 26.13 24.27
C SER A 186 -5.90 24.82 24.59
N ASP A 187 -5.69 24.56 25.88
CA ASP A 187 -5.11 23.30 26.35
C ASP A 187 -6.04 22.13 26.00
N SER A 188 -5.55 21.23 25.15
CA SER A 188 -6.19 19.94 24.83
C SER A 188 -6.08 19.01 26.05
N SER A 189 -6.96 19.20 27.02
CA SER A 189 -6.98 18.41 28.26
C SER A 189 -7.93 17.21 28.22
N SER A 190 -8.80 17.12 27.21
CA SER A 190 -9.79 16.04 27.07
C SER A 190 -9.30 14.93 26.14
N ALA A 191 -9.51 13.68 26.55
CA ALA A 191 -9.32 12.52 25.68
C ALA A 191 -10.26 12.50 24.46
N TYR A 192 -11.31 13.33 24.47
CA TYR A 192 -12.28 13.50 23.38
C TYR A 192 -12.05 14.79 22.59
N ASP A 193 -10.98 15.54 22.90
CA ASP A 193 -10.58 16.66 22.07
C ASP A 193 -10.29 16.14 20.65
N VAL A 194 -10.90 16.77 19.64
CA VAL A 194 -10.71 16.37 18.26
C VAL A 194 -9.23 16.40 17.88
N ARG A 195 -8.43 17.34 18.40
CA ARG A 195 -6.98 17.41 18.16
C ARG A 195 -6.28 16.18 18.69
N PHE A 196 -6.69 15.68 19.85
CA PHE A 196 -6.15 14.46 20.46
C PHE A 196 -6.55 13.19 19.68
N VAL A 197 -7.79 13.11 19.21
CA VAL A 197 -8.26 12.01 18.37
C VAL A 197 -7.52 12.00 17.03
N LEU A 198 -7.44 13.15 16.36
CA LEU A 198 -6.76 13.32 15.08
C LEU A 198 -5.26 12.98 15.20
N SER A 199 -4.61 13.38 16.29
CA SER A 199 -3.20 13.05 16.54
C SER A 199 -2.99 11.55 16.77
N LYS A 200 -3.86 10.89 17.53
CA LYS A 200 -3.80 9.42 17.68
C LYS A 200 -3.93 8.69 16.34
N GLU A 201 -4.91 9.07 15.53
CA GLU A 201 -5.15 8.43 14.22
C GLU A 201 -4.04 8.72 13.21
N GLY A 202 -3.43 9.90 13.27
CA GLY A 202 -2.38 10.32 12.35
C GLY A 202 -0.96 9.96 12.82
N ILE A 203 -0.78 9.30 13.97
CA ILE A 203 0.55 8.94 14.45
C ILE A 203 1.30 8.06 13.44
N LYS A 204 0.58 7.18 12.73
CA LYS A 204 1.13 6.28 11.70
C LYS A 204 1.86 7.02 10.57
N HIS A 205 1.42 8.23 10.22
CA HIS A 205 2.03 9.04 9.15
C HIS A 205 3.34 9.71 9.57
N VAL A 206 3.64 9.82 10.87
CA VAL A 206 4.87 10.45 11.38
C VAL A 206 5.84 9.45 12.01
N ARG A 207 5.50 8.16 12.01
CA ARG A 207 6.35 7.13 12.60
C ARG A 207 7.69 7.05 11.89
N ASP A 208 8.70 6.64 12.65
CA ASP A 208 9.93 6.15 12.04
C ASP A 208 9.69 4.73 11.51
N VAL A 209 8.97 4.65 10.39
CA VAL A 209 8.60 3.39 9.74
C VAL A 209 9.82 2.56 9.37
N ASP A 210 10.98 3.18 9.13
CA ASP A 210 12.23 2.46 8.86
C ASP A 210 12.73 1.73 10.11
N ALA A 211 12.78 2.41 11.26
CA ALA A 211 13.20 1.80 12.52
C ALA A 211 12.25 0.67 12.97
N TRP A 212 10.93 0.89 12.89
CA TRP A 212 9.94 -0.13 13.25
C TRP A 212 9.99 -1.34 12.32
N PHE A 213 10.14 -1.11 11.01
CA PHE A 213 10.19 -2.21 10.05
C PHE A 213 11.53 -2.97 10.09
N ALA A 214 12.63 -2.33 10.51
CA ALA A 214 13.88 -3.02 10.76
C ALA A 214 13.74 -4.09 11.85
N GLU A 215 13.01 -3.80 12.94
CA GLU A 215 12.68 -4.80 13.96
C GLU A 215 11.79 -5.92 13.40
N TYR A 216 10.83 -5.59 12.53
CA TYR A 216 10.00 -6.58 11.85
C TYR A 216 10.82 -7.54 10.98
N MET A 217 11.74 -7.01 10.17
CA MET A 217 12.65 -7.83 9.34
C MET A 217 13.57 -8.71 10.18
N LYS A 218 13.99 -8.24 11.36
CA LYS A 218 14.83 -9.00 12.29
C LYS A 218 14.04 -10.13 12.94
N GLU A 219 12.84 -9.86 13.43
CA GLU A 219 11.94 -10.86 14.03
C GLU A 219 11.68 -12.01 13.06
N HIS A 220 11.37 -11.68 11.80
CA HIS A 220 11.10 -12.68 10.76
C HIS A 220 12.33 -13.12 9.95
N ARG A 221 13.53 -12.67 10.36
CA ARG A 221 14.83 -13.04 9.77
C ARG A 221 14.88 -12.95 8.24
N PHE A 222 14.37 -11.85 7.67
CA PHE A 222 14.16 -11.69 6.22
C PHE A 222 15.42 -11.98 5.39
N VAL A 223 16.58 -11.51 5.84
CA VAL A 223 17.87 -11.71 5.14
C VAL A 223 18.26 -13.19 5.10
N ASP A 224 18.21 -13.87 6.24
CA ASP A 224 18.60 -15.28 6.32
C ASP A 224 17.62 -16.17 5.55
N ALA A 225 16.32 -15.89 5.72
CA ALA A 225 15.25 -16.63 5.06
C ALA A 225 15.31 -16.50 3.53
N ALA A 226 15.54 -15.29 3.00
CA ALA A 226 15.70 -15.10 1.56
C ALA A 226 16.93 -15.85 1.01
N LYS A 227 18.06 -15.81 1.72
CA LYS A 227 19.27 -16.55 1.32
C LYS A 227 19.03 -18.06 1.20
N LYS A 228 18.25 -18.66 2.11
CA LYS A 228 17.93 -20.10 2.08
C LYS A 228 17.30 -20.56 0.76
N VAL A 229 16.57 -19.67 0.10
CA VAL A 229 15.84 -19.98 -1.14
C VAL A 229 16.45 -19.29 -2.36
N GLY A 230 17.69 -18.80 -2.26
CA GLY A 230 18.38 -18.18 -3.39
C GLY A 230 17.77 -16.83 -3.81
N MET A 231 17.30 -16.05 -2.84
CA MET A 231 16.73 -14.72 -3.05
C MET A 231 17.46 -13.67 -2.20
N ALA A 232 17.35 -12.42 -2.63
CA ALA A 232 17.82 -11.26 -1.87
C ALA A 232 16.89 -10.07 -2.08
N MET A 233 16.77 -9.22 -1.06
CA MET A 233 16.12 -7.91 -1.22
C MET A 233 16.96 -7.02 -2.14
N ARG A 234 16.31 -6.24 -2.99
CA ARG A 234 16.97 -5.15 -3.71
C ARG A 234 17.27 -4.02 -2.73
N GLU A 235 18.50 -3.51 -2.80
CA GLU A 235 18.90 -2.35 -2.02
C GLU A 235 18.17 -1.08 -2.50
N SER A 236 18.14 -0.89 -3.82
CA SER A 236 17.40 0.18 -4.50
C SER A 236 16.22 -0.40 -5.25
N HIS A 237 15.05 0.16 -5.01
CA HIS A 237 13.84 -0.22 -5.72
C HIS A 237 13.80 0.40 -7.11
N THR A 238 13.23 -0.33 -8.08
CA THR A 238 13.09 0.13 -9.48
C THR A 238 11.65 0.17 -9.96
N ILE A 239 10.72 -0.48 -9.27
CA ILE A 239 9.31 -0.58 -9.65
C ILE A 239 8.46 0.37 -8.81
N VAL A 240 8.65 0.36 -7.49
CA VAL A 240 7.85 1.17 -6.55
C VAL A 240 8.74 1.65 -5.41
N GLU A 241 8.54 2.88 -4.92
CA GLU A 241 9.24 3.35 -3.74
C GLU A 241 9.06 2.38 -2.55
N LYS A 242 10.04 2.32 -1.66
CA LYS A 242 9.97 1.51 -0.43
C LYS A 242 8.76 1.89 0.43
N TRP A 243 8.49 3.18 0.54
CA TRP A 243 7.45 3.78 1.38
C TRP A 243 6.69 4.84 0.58
N PRO A 244 5.88 4.45 -0.41
CA PRO A 244 5.28 5.39 -1.35
C PRO A 244 4.30 6.35 -0.67
N THR A 245 3.78 5.97 0.49
CA THR A 245 2.74 6.68 1.25
C THR A 245 3.26 7.37 2.52
N LYS A 246 4.56 7.27 2.81
CA LYS A 246 5.19 7.91 3.99
C LYS A 246 5.24 9.43 3.79
N LEU A 247 5.07 10.19 4.87
CA LEU A 247 5.33 11.63 4.90
C LEU A 247 6.79 11.90 4.47
N LYS A 248 6.97 12.63 3.36
CA LYS A 248 8.29 12.89 2.77
C LYS A 248 8.88 14.23 3.22
N ARG A 249 8.03 15.19 3.57
CA ARG A 249 8.44 16.52 4.01
C ARG A 249 9.12 16.43 5.38
N ASP A 250 10.15 17.24 5.53
CA ASP A 250 10.79 17.44 6.83
C ASP A 250 9.79 18.09 7.78
N ILE A 251 9.58 17.48 8.94
CA ILE A 251 8.68 17.96 9.99
C ILE A 251 9.11 19.35 10.49
N MET A 252 10.39 19.70 10.34
CA MET A 252 10.92 21.03 10.65
C MET A 252 10.39 22.11 9.69
N ASP A 253 10.06 21.75 8.44
CA ASP A 253 9.28 22.61 7.54
C ASP A 253 7.79 22.41 7.83
N MET A 254 7.37 22.99 8.96
CA MET A 254 6.05 22.71 9.54
C MET A 254 4.88 22.97 8.58
N TYR A 255 4.96 23.97 7.71
CA TYR A 255 3.85 24.29 6.79
C TYR A 255 3.72 23.22 5.70
N ALA A 256 4.83 22.89 5.03
CA ALA A 256 4.83 21.87 3.99
C ALA A 256 4.51 20.48 4.55
N ALA A 257 5.07 20.13 5.72
CA ALA A 257 4.79 18.86 6.38
C ALA A 257 3.34 18.74 6.83
N GLN A 258 2.74 19.83 7.31
CA GLN A 258 1.34 19.83 7.72
C GLN A 258 0.39 19.67 6.52
N GLU A 259 0.68 20.33 5.39
CA GLU A 259 -0.10 20.17 4.16
C GLU A 259 -0.05 18.72 3.65
N GLU A 260 1.15 18.13 3.54
CA GLU A 260 1.31 16.73 3.12
C GLU A 260 0.64 15.77 4.10
N TYR A 261 0.80 15.99 5.41
CA TYR A 261 0.17 15.21 6.46
C TYR A 261 -1.36 15.21 6.34
N GLN A 262 -1.98 16.38 6.11
CA GLN A 262 -3.42 16.48 5.91
C GLN A 262 -3.86 15.75 4.63
N ALA A 263 -3.09 15.86 3.54
CA ALA A 263 -3.38 15.16 2.29
C ALA A 263 -3.31 13.64 2.45
N LEU A 264 -2.30 13.11 3.14
CA LEU A 264 -2.13 11.69 3.45
C LEU A 264 -3.23 11.16 4.38
N ARG A 265 -3.67 11.96 5.35
CA ARG A 265 -4.79 11.57 6.22
C ARG A 265 -6.11 11.52 5.44
N ALA A 266 -6.31 12.42 4.50
CA ALA A 266 -7.50 12.46 3.67
C ALA A 266 -7.54 11.37 2.58
N SER A 267 -6.44 10.65 2.30
CA SER A 267 -6.36 9.67 1.20
C SER A 267 -6.72 8.25 1.62
N GLY A 268 -6.94 8.03 2.92
CA GLY A 268 -7.15 6.69 3.48
C GLY A 268 -5.91 5.78 3.46
N LEU A 269 -4.77 6.28 2.95
CA LEU A 269 -3.50 5.55 2.99
C LEU A 269 -2.97 5.49 4.42
N ARG A 270 -2.31 4.37 4.78
CA ARG A 270 -1.83 4.16 6.15
C ARG A 270 -0.54 4.92 6.45
N GLY A 271 0.30 5.12 5.43
CA GLY A 271 1.59 5.78 5.56
C GLY A 271 2.72 4.84 6.02
N ASP A 272 2.40 3.58 6.27
CA ASP A 272 3.31 2.53 6.72
C ASP A 272 3.29 1.28 5.82
N GLU A 273 2.84 1.44 4.58
CA GLU A 273 2.88 0.42 3.54
C GLU A 273 4.31 0.17 3.04
N ARG A 274 4.92 -0.94 3.46
CA ARG A 274 6.28 -1.30 3.04
C ARG A 274 6.30 -2.21 1.83
N TYR A 275 6.78 -1.72 0.69
CA TYR A 275 7.12 -2.59 -0.43
C TYR A 275 8.50 -3.21 -0.24
N ILE A 276 8.68 -4.44 -0.72
CA ILE A 276 9.99 -5.07 -0.89
C ILE A 276 10.08 -5.67 -2.28
N GLU A 277 11.13 -5.31 -2.99
CA GLU A 277 11.51 -5.95 -4.24
C GLU A 277 12.53 -7.04 -3.97
N TRP A 278 12.20 -8.28 -4.32
CA TRP A 278 13.08 -9.42 -4.20
C TRP A 278 13.64 -9.79 -5.57
N LYS A 279 14.92 -10.14 -5.60
CA LYS A 279 15.60 -10.66 -6.79
C LYS A 279 16.19 -12.03 -6.50
N ARG A 280 16.26 -12.84 -7.54
CA ARG A 280 16.93 -14.13 -7.53
C ARG A 280 18.45 -13.91 -7.43
N THR A 281 19.12 -14.63 -6.55
CA THR A 281 20.58 -14.73 -6.54
C THR A 281 21.00 -15.89 -7.44
N ALA A 282 22.26 -15.92 -7.89
CA ALA A 282 22.80 -17.17 -8.39
C ALA A 282 22.58 -18.25 -7.31
N TRP A 283 22.12 -19.46 -7.69
CA TRP A 283 22.12 -20.56 -6.74
C TRP A 283 23.56 -20.71 -6.26
N PRO A 284 23.79 -20.97 -4.96
CA PRO A 284 25.09 -21.49 -4.58
C PRO A 284 25.29 -22.76 -5.41
N THR A 285 26.24 -22.71 -6.35
CA THR A 285 26.84 -23.93 -6.87
C THR A 285 27.30 -24.70 -5.65
N GLU A 286 26.93 -25.97 -5.55
CA GLU A 286 27.46 -26.89 -4.54
C GLU A 286 28.98 -26.92 -4.67
N GLU A 287 29.67 -26.02 -3.97
CA GLU A 287 31.11 -26.07 -3.83
C GLU A 287 31.43 -27.17 -2.82
N GLY A 288 31.84 -28.32 -3.36
CA GLY A 288 32.79 -29.24 -2.75
C GLY A 288 32.34 -29.92 -1.46
N SER A 289 31.81 -31.13 -1.62
CA SER A 289 31.94 -32.19 -0.60
C SER A 289 33.41 -32.46 -0.26
#